data_AF-A0A8J7VQD6-F1
#
_entry.id   AF-A0A8J7VQD6-F1
#
_cell.length_a   1.000
_cell.length_b   1.000
_cell.length_c   1.000
_cell.angle_alpha   90.00
_cell.angle_beta   90.00
_cell.angle_gamma   90.00
#
_symmetry.space_group_name_H-M   'P 1'
#
loop_
_entity.id
_entity.type
_entity.pdbx_description
1 polymer ?
#
loop_
_entity_poly.entity_id
_entity_poly.type
_entity_poly.pdbx_seq_one_letter_code
_entity_poly.pdbx_strand_id
1 'polypeptide(L)'
;MEGETFGRALYLVVLLAALGGWVLVEYRKRLGFALRTAMAWGMIFVGVVAGYGLWGDIRRDVRPEQSEGHNEVTIPRAQDGHYYLQLKINGT
;
A
#
# COMPACT_ATOMS: atom_id res chain seq x y z
N MET A 1 0.30 -15.78 -33.58
CA MET A 1 0.19 -15.09 -32.28
C MET A 1 0.36 -16.06 -31.10
N GLU A 2 -0.35 -17.20 -31.03
CA GLU A 2 -0.21 -18.16 -29.92
C GLU A 2 1.18 -18.80 -29.78
N GLY A 3 1.80 -19.21 -30.89
CA GLY A 3 3.13 -19.84 -30.88
C GLY A 3 4.26 -18.94 -30.38
N GLU A 4 4.18 -17.63 -30.64
CA GLU A 4 5.18 -16.66 -30.14
C GLU A 4 5.05 -16.44 -28.63
N THR A 5 3.81 -16.31 -28.13
CA THR A 5 3.55 -16.19 -26.69
C THR A 5 3.97 -17.46 -25.95
N PHE A 6 3.69 -18.63 -26.52
CA PHE A 6 4.11 -19.91 -25.97
C PHE A 6 5.63 -20.08 -25.96
N GLY A 7 6.32 -19.75 -27.07
CA GLY A 7 7.78 -19.79 -27.13
C GLY A 7 8.44 -18.82 -26.15
N ARG A 8 7.91 -17.60 -26.02
CA ARG A 8 8.36 -16.62 -25.02
C ARG A 8 8.10 -17.08 -23.59
N ALA A 9 6.94 -17.66 -23.30
CA ALA A 9 6.63 -18.22 -21.99
C ALA A 9 7.58 -19.37 -21.63
N LEU A 10 7.83 -20.29 -22.58
CA LEU A 10 8.76 -21.40 -22.40
C LEU A 10 10.19 -20.90 -22.13
N TYR A 11 10.66 -19.92 -22.91
CA TYR A 11 11.96 -19.28 -22.69
C TYR A 11 12.07 -18.68 -21.28
N LEU A 12 11.05 -17.94 -20.85
CA LEU A 12 11.02 -17.34 -19.51
C LEU A 12 11.00 -18.41 -18.41
N VAL A 13 10.25 -19.50 -18.58
CA VAL A 13 10.20 -20.61 -17.62
C VAL A 13 11.56 -21.29 -17.50
N VAL A 14 12.23 -21.57 -18.62
CA VAL A 14 13.58 -22.15 -18.61
C VAL A 14 14.58 -21.23 -17.92
N LEU A 15 14.52 -19.93 -18.22
CA LEU A 15 15.40 -18.94 -17.61
C LEU A 15 15.15 -18.83 -16.10
N LEU A 16 13.89 -18.81 -15.68
CA LEU A 16 13.50 -18.78 -14.27
C LEU A 16 13.92 -20.05 -13.53
N ALA A 17 13.78 -21.23 -14.17
CA ALA A 17 14.25 -22.49 -13.61
C ALA A 17 15.78 -22.53 -13.47
N ALA A 18 16.53 -22.00 -14.46
CA ALA A 18 17.98 -21.92 -14.39
C ALA A 18 18.44 -20.99 -13.26
N LEU A 19 17.84 -19.79 -13.16
CA LEU A 19 18.16 -18.82 -12.11
C LEU A 19 17.77 -19.35 -10.72
N GLY A 20 16.55 -19.88 -10.59
CA GLY A 20 16.04 -20.42 -9.34
C GLY A 20 16.80 -21.65 -8.88
N GLY A 21 17.15 -22.55 -9.81
CA GLY A 21 17.98 -23.72 -9.55
C GLY A 21 19.38 -23.34 -9.09
N TRP A 22 20.01 -22.35 -9.74
CA TRP A 22 21.31 -21.83 -9.31
C TRP A 22 21.26 -21.25 -7.90
N VAL A 23 20.26 -20.39 -7.60
CA VAL A 23 20.07 -19.83 -6.26
C VAL A 23 19.84 -20.94 -5.23
N LEU A 24 19.03 -21.95 -5.53
CA LEU A 24 18.78 -23.08 -4.63
C LEU A 24 20.06 -23.88 -4.33
N VAL A 25 20.90 -24.12 -5.34
CA VAL A 25 22.17 -24.86 -5.19
C VAL A 25 23.21 -24.03 -4.44
N GLU A 26 23.36 -22.75 -4.78
CA GLU A 26 24.34 -21.85 -4.15
C GLU A 26 23.99 -21.59 -2.68
N TYR A 27 22.72 -21.33 -2.41
CA TYR A 27 22.25 -21.06 -1.05
C TYR A 27 21.92 -22.31 -0.26
N ARG A 28 22.12 -23.53 -0.79
CA ARG A 28 21.69 -24.80 -0.15
C ARG A 28 22.16 -24.97 1.31
N LYS A 29 23.33 -24.44 1.67
CA LYS A 29 23.87 -24.48 3.04
C LYS A 29 23.34 -23.36 3.95
N ARG A 30 22.66 -22.35 3.39
CA ARG A 30 22.14 -21.15 4.06
C ARG A 30 20.70 -20.81 3.66
N LEU A 31 19.94 -21.80 3.14
CA LEU A 31 18.56 -21.62 2.66
C LEU A 31 17.65 -21.03 3.74
N GLY A 32 17.81 -21.48 4.99
CA GLY A 32 17.05 -20.92 6.12
C GLY A 32 17.32 -19.43 6.35
N PHE A 33 18.55 -18.97 6.15
CA PHE A 33 18.89 -17.55 6.27
C PHE A 33 18.33 -16.72 5.10
N ALA A 34 18.43 -17.24 3.87
CA ALA A 34 17.89 -16.58 2.69
C ALA A 34 16.34 -16.47 2.77
N LEU A 35 15.66 -17.56 3.14
CA LEU A 35 14.21 -17.57 3.30
C LEU A 35 13.76 -16.64 4.43
N ARG A 36 14.45 -16.65 5.58
CA ARG A 36 14.18 -15.72 6.69
C ARG A 36 14.34 -14.26 6.25
N THR A 37 15.36 -13.95 5.45
CA THR A 37 15.59 -12.60 4.92
C THR A 37 14.50 -12.20 3.94
N ALA A 38 14.09 -13.11 3.05
CA ALA A 38 12.99 -12.87 2.11
C ALA A 38 11.67 -12.64 2.85
N MET A 39 11.36 -13.43 3.88
CA MET A 39 10.17 -13.24 4.72
C MET A 39 10.23 -11.93 5.50
N ALA A 40 11.40 -11.55 6.02
CA ALA A 40 11.58 -10.26 6.70
C ALA A 40 11.30 -9.09 5.75
N TRP A 41 11.86 -9.11 4.54
CA TRP A 41 11.59 -8.11 3.51
C TRP A 41 10.12 -8.10 3.09
N GLY A 42 9.51 -9.28 2.93
CA GLY A 42 8.08 -9.41 2.64
C GLY A 42 7.22 -8.78 3.74
N MET A 43 7.53 -9.03 5.01
CA MET A 43 6.83 -8.41 6.14
C MET A 43 6.97 -6.89 6.17
N ILE A 44 8.16 -6.34 5.84
CA ILE A 44 8.35 -4.89 5.72
C ILE A 44 7.42 -4.34 4.64
N PHE A 45 7.39 -4.97 3.48
CA PHE A 45 6.57 -4.51 2.35
C PHE A 45 5.07 -4.57 2.69
N VAL A 46 4.62 -5.67 3.29
CA VAL A 46 3.24 -5.83 3.77
C VAL A 46 2.89 -4.76 4.80
N GLY A 47 3.78 -4.49 5.76
CA GLY A 47 3.57 -3.45 6.76
C GLY A 47 3.41 -2.06 6.15
N VAL A 48 4.24 -1.72 5.15
CA VAL A 48 4.14 -0.44 4.42
C VAL A 48 2.83 -0.33 3.65
N VAL A 49 2.44 -1.38 2.92
CA VAL A 49 1.18 -1.40 2.15
C VAL A 49 -0.03 -1.32 3.07
N ALA A 50 -0.03 -2.08 4.17
CA ALA A 50 -1.10 -2.03 5.17
C ALA A 50 -1.21 -0.64 5.81
N GLY A 51 -0.08 -0.02 6.16
CA GLY A 51 -0.05 1.34 6.69
C GLY A 51 -0.58 2.38 5.70
N TYR A 52 -0.22 2.28 4.42
CA TYR A 52 -0.73 3.17 3.38
C TYR A 52 -2.22 2.99 3.14
N GLY A 53 -2.71 1.74 3.15
CA GLY A 53 -4.14 1.43 3.02
C GLY A 53 -4.97 2.00 4.18
N LEU A 54 -4.48 1.86 5.42
CA LEU A 54 -5.18 2.37 6.62
C LEU A 54 -5.09 3.89 6.79
N TRP A 55 -4.12 4.55 6.16
CA TRP A 55 -3.91 5.99 6.33
C TRP A 55 -5.12 6.83 5.90
N GLY A 56 -5.93 6.34 4.96
CA GLY A 56 -7.18 6.99 4.55
C GLY A 56 -8.24 7.01 5.65
N ASP A 57 -8.43 5.88 6.34
CA ASP A 57 -9.43 5.74 7.39
C ASP A 57 -9.01 6.47 8.66
N ILE A 58 -7.74 6.36 9.05
CA ILE A 58 -7.19 7.07 10.23
C ILE A 58 -7.31 8.59 10.05
N ARG A 59 -7.11 9.12 8.83
CA ARG A 59 -7.17 10.57 8.59
C ARG A 59 -8.60 11.12 8.73
N ARG A 60 -9.63 10.33 8.42
CA ARG A 60 -11.04 10.71 8.59
C ARG A 60 -11.47 10.75 10.06
N ASP A 61 -10.99 9.82 10.88
CA ASP A 61 -11.30 9.83 12.33
C ASP A 61 -10.63 11.00 13.07
N VAL A 62 -9.46 11.46 12.62
CA VAL A 62 -8.72 12.55 13.27
C VAL A 62 -9.14 13.94 12.76
N ARG A 63 -9.76 14.03 11.58
CA ARG A 63 -10.39 15.26 11.07
C ARG A 63 -11.81 14.95 10.62
N PRO A 64 -12.82 15.20 11.47
CA PRO A 64 -14.21 15.16 11.01
C PRO A 64 -14.39 16.25 9.96
N GLU A 65 -14.31 15.86 8.69
CA GLU A 65 -14.73 16.71 7.58
C GLU A 65 -16.24 16.88 7.71
N GLN A 66 -16.63 18.14 7.82
CA GLN A 66 -17.99 18.59 8.05
C GLN A 66 -18.94 17.95 7.02
N SER A 67 -19.83 17.08 7.49
CA SER A 67 -20.91 16.56 6.67
C SER A 67 -21.91 17.69 6.44
N GLU A 68 -21.97 18.21 5.21
CA GLU A 68 -22.99 19.18 4.81
C GLU A 68 -24.34 18.46 4.70
N GLY A 69 -25.07 18.42 5.82
CA GLY A 69 -26.49 18.08 5.82
C GLY A 69 -27.24 19.16 5.04
N HIS A 70 -28.09 18.75 4.11
CA HIS A 70 -28.76 19.58 3.09
C HIS A 70 -29.50 20.83 3.62
N ASN A 71 -29.68 20.99 4.93
CA ASN A 71 -30.31 22.13 5.59
C ASN A 71 -29.72 22.47 6.98
N GLU A 72 -28.58 21.87 7.38
CA GLU A 72 -27.98 22.10 8.71
C GLU A 72 -26.46 22.11 8.64
N VAL A 73 -25.86 23.21 9.08
CA VAL A 73 -24.41 23.41 9.12
C VAL A 73 -23.96 23.25 10.57
N THR A 74 -23.58 22.02 10.94
CA THR A 74 -23.08 21.72 12.28
C THR A 74 -21.60 22.07 12.37
N ILE A 75 -21.25 23.09 13.15
CA ILE A 75 -19.88 23.54 13.34
C ILE A 75 -19.30 22.84 14.57
N PRO A 76 -18.34 21.91 14.43
CA PRO A 76 -17.72 21.26 15.57
C PRO A 76 -16.91 22.28 16.38
N ARG A 77 -17.09 22.27 17.71
CA ARG A 77 -16.31 23.10 18.63
C ARG A 77 -14.85 22.63 18.61
N ALA A 78 -13.91 23.53 18.33
CA ALA A 78 -12.49 23.21 18.33
C ALA A 78 -12.00 22.91 19.77
N GLN A 79 -10.87 22.20 19.89
CA GLN A 79 -10.34 21.76 21.19
C GLN A 79 -9.95 22.92 22.11
N ASP A 80 -9.65 24.09 21.56
CA ASP A 80 -9.42 25.35 22.27
C ASP A 80 -10.72 25.98 22.82
N GLY A 81 -11.87 25.44 22.42
CA GLY A 81 -13.18 25.88 22.84
C GLY A 81 -13.82 26.94 21.94
N HIS A 82 -13.14 27.36 20.87
CA HIS A 82 -13.62 28.35 19.91
C HIS A 82 -14.31 27.69 18.70
N TYR A 83 -15.13 28.46 17.99
CA TYR A 83 -15.78 28.05 16.74
C TYR A 83 -15.09 28.76 15.59
N TYR A 84 -14.62 28.00 14.60
CA TYR A 84 -14.00 28.53 13.40
C TYR A 84 -14.84 28.16 12.17
N LEU A 85 -15.21 29.15 11.37
CA LEU A 85 -15.83 28.96 10.07
C LEU A 85 -14.97 29.63 9.01
N GLN A 86 -14.74 28.92 7.91
CA GLN A 86 -14.14 29.50 6.71
C GLN A 86 -15.24 29.65 5.67
N LEU A 87 -15.73 30.88 5.50
CA LEU A 87 -16.71 31.20 4.46
C LEU A 87 -15.97 31.77 3.24
N LYS A 88 -16.31 31.28 2.05
CA LYS A 88 -15.95 31.93 0.78
C LYS A 88 -17.07 32.89 0.39
N ILE A 89 -16.74 34.17 0.21
CA ILE A 89 -17.70 35.20 -0.16
C ILE A 89 -17.40 35.63 -1.59
N ASN A 90 -18.38 35.50 -2.48
CA ASN A 90 -18.29 35.95 -3.88
C ASN A 90 -17.08 35.42 -4.68
N GLY A 91 -16.60 34.20 -4.38
CA GLY A 91 -15.54 33.55 -5.17
C GLY A 91 -14.11 34.04 -4.91
N THR A 92 -13.90 34.84 -3.86
CA THR A 92 -12.56 35.14 -3.30
C THR A 92 -12.45 34.67 -1.86
#